data_AF-A0A1C6F4D5-F1
#
_entry.id   AF-A0A1C6F4D5-F1
#
_cell.length_a   1.000
_cell.length_b   1.000
_cell.length_c   1.000
_cell.angle_alpha   90.00
_cell.angle_beta   90.00
_cell.angle_gamma   90.00
#
_symmetry.space_group_name_H-M   'P 1'
#
loop_
_entity.id
_entity.type
_entity.pdbx_description
1 polymer ?
#
loop_
_entity_poly.entity_id
_entity_poly.type
_entity_poly.pdbx_seq_one_letter_code
_entity_poly.pdbx_strand_id
1 'polypeptide(L)' 'MAENKNSRARIEANNRYNAKAYDRINVAVPKGRKDIIKAHAEKNGESVNGFVNRAINETIQRDGE' A
#
# COMPACT_ATOMS: atom_id res chain seq x y z
N MET A 1 4.04 -13.14 25.63
CA MET A 1 4.71 -13.30 24.32
C MET A 1 3.60 -13.69 23.34
N ALA A 2 3.32 -12.86 22.33
CA ALA A 2 2.18 -13.10 21.45
C ALA A 2 2.43 -14.34 20.57
N GLU A 3 1.58 -15.35 20.73
CA GLU A 3 1.59 -16.60 20.00
C GLU A 3 1.53 -16.31 18.48
N ASN A 4 2.53 -16.74 17.73
CA ASN A 4 2.54 -16.61 16.28
C ASN A 4 1.48 -17.55 15.69
N LYS A 5 0.25 -17.06 15.56
CA LYS A 5 -0.95 -17.78 15.08
C LYS A 5 -0.87 -18.29 13.62
N ASN A 6 0.27 -18.19 12.94
CA ASN A 6 0.44 -18.61 11.55
C ASN A 6 1.53 -19.67 11.43
N SER A 7 1.15 -20.88 10.99
CA SER A 7 2.10 -21.92 10.58
C SER A 7 3.00 -21.40 9.44
N ARG A 8 4.27 -21.85 9.40
CA ARG A 8 5.25 -21.50 8.36
C ARG A 8 4.69 -21.68 6.95
N ALA A 9 3.90 -22.74 6.74
CA ALA A 9 3.22 -23.02 5.47
C ALA A 9 2.24 -21.91 5.05
N ARG A 10 1.52 -21.30 6.00
CA ARG A 10 0.57 -20.22 5.71
C ARG A 10 1.27 -18.90 5.38
N ILE A 11 2.40 -18.63 6.03
CA ILE A 11 3.26 -17.48 5.70
C ILE A 11 3.80 -17.62 4.28
N GLU A 12 4.32 -18.80 3.93
CA GLU A 12 4.86 -19.07 2.60
C GLU A 12 3.79 -18.98 1.50
N ALA A 13 2.60 -19.53 1.74
CA ALA A 13 1.47 -19.42 0.82
C ALA A 13 1.06 -17.95 0.59
N ASN A 14 0.96 -17.15 1.65
CA ASN A 14 0.63 -15.73 1.55
C ASN A 14 1.71 -14.96 0.77
N ASN A 15 2.98 -15.27 0.99
CA ASN A 15 4.08 -14.63 0.27
C ASN A 15 4.05 -14.98 -1.22
N ARG A 16 3.78 -16.24 -1.59
CA ARG A 16 3.63 -16.67 -2.99
C ARG A 16 2.47 -15.95 -3.67
N TYR A 17 1.32 -15.86 -3.00
CA TYR A 17 0.17 -15.13 -3.53
C TYR A 17 0.50 -13.66 -3.74
N ASN A 18 1.07 -13.01 -2.73
CA ASN A 18 1.42 -11.59 -2.80
C ASN A 18 2.41 -11.30 -3.93
N ALA A 19 3.42 -12.15 -4.13
CA ALA A 19 4.40 -12.00 -5.19
C ALA A 19 3.81 -12.19 -6.59
N LYS A 20 2.75 -13.00 -6.73
CA LYS A 20 2.07 -13.22 -8.02
C LYS A 20 1.03 -12.13 -8.32
N ALA A 21 0.36 -11.63 -7.29
CA ALA A 21 -0.80 -10.76 -7.46
C ALA A 21 -0.46 -9.26 -7.42
N TYR A 22 0.67 -8.88 -6.81
CA TYR A 22 0.99 -7.48 -6.56
C TYR A 22 2.45 -7.15 -6.88
N ASP A 23 2.64 -6.14 -7.72
CA ASP A 23 3.90 -5.41 -7.79
C ASP A 23 4.01 -4.45 -6.60
N ARG A 24 5.12 -4.53 -5.85
CA ARG A 24 5.32 -3.72 -4.63
C ARG A 24 6.18 -2.51 -4.97
N ILE A 25 5.62 -1.32 -4.78
CA ILE A 25 6.35 -0.05 -4.94
C ILE A 25 6.77 0.45 -3.55
N ASN A 26 8.08 0.59 -3.34
CA ASN A 26 8.63 1.23 -2.15
C ASN A 26 8.85 2.72 -2.41
N VAL A 27 8.11 3.57 -1.69
CA VAL A 27 8.21 5.03 -1.82
C VAL A 27 8.81 5.62 -0.56
N ALA A 28 9.93 6.34 -0.70
CA ALA A 28 10.49 7.13 0.38
C ALA A 28 9.85 8.53 0.38
N VAL A 29 9.37 8.96 1.54
CA VAL A 29 8.87 10.32 1.75
C VAL A 29 9.57 10.95 2.95
N PRO A 30 9.68 12.30 3.01
CA PRO A 30 10.26 12.97 4.18
C PRO A 30 9.58 12.57 5.49
N LYS A 31 10.32 12.65 6.59
CA LYS A 31 9.78 12.38 7.94
C LYS A 31 8.56 13.27 8.20
N GLY A 32 7.52 12.71 8.83
CA GLY A 32 6.23 13.36 9.08
C GLY A 32 5.29 13.43 7.86
N ARG A 33 5.79 13.25 6.62
CA ARG A 33 4.92 13.30 5.43
C ARG A 33 3.95 12.13 5.34
N LYS A 34 4.34 10.97 5.87
CA LYS A 34 3.48 9.78 5.92
C LYS A 34 2.19 10.03 6.70
N ASP A 35 2.26 10.78 7.79
CA ASP A 35 1.10 11.06 8.64
C ASP A 35 0.13 12.02 7.93
N ILE A 36 0.68 12.99 7.18
CA ILE A 36 -0.12 13.89 6.33
C ILE A 36 -0.87 13.10 5.24
N ILE A 37 -0.17 12.18 4.58
CA ILE A 37 -0.78 11.30 3.57
C ILE A 37 -1.89 10.45 4.19
N LYS A 38 -1.64 9.89 5.37
CA LYS A 38 -2.61 9.08 6.10
C LYS A 38 -3.86 9.88 6.47
N ALA A 39 -3.70 11.07 7.03
CA ALA A 39 -4.83 11.93 7.40
C ALA A 39 -5.66 12.35 6.17
N HIS A 40 -5.02 12.61 5.03
CA HIS A 40 -5.73 12.92 3.79
C HIS A 40 -6.55 11.72 3.30
N ALA A 41 -5.96 10.53 3.27
CA ALA A 41 -6.65 9.31 2.86
C ALA A 41 -7.86 9.02 3.78
N GLU A 42 -7.66 9.12 5.10
CA GLU A 42 -8.74 8.91 6.08
C GLU A 42 -9.88 9.91 5.92
N LYS A 43 -9.57 11.19 5.66
CA LYS A 43 -10.58 12.23 5.40
C LYS A 43 -11.45 11.91 4.18
N ASN A 44 -10.88 11.25 3.17
CA ASN A 44 -11.59 10.86 1.96
C ASN A 44 -12.21 9.44 2.05
N GLY A 45 -12.13 8.77 3.21
CA GLY A 45 -12.64 7.42 3.40
C GLY A 45 -11.85 6.33 2.66
N GLU A 46 -10.60 6.61 2.27
CA GLU A 46 -9.75 5.68 1.53
C GLU A 46 -8.56 5.20 2.37
N SER A 47 -8.02 4.02 2.03
CA SER A 47 -6.75 3.56 2.63
C SER A 47 -5.58 4.33 2.02
N VAL A 48 -4.46 4.42 2.74
CA VAL A 48 -3.21 5.03 2.20
C VAL A 48 -2.81 4.40 0.87
N ASN A 49 -2.93 3.07 0.74
CA ASN A 49 -2.62 2.37 -0.50
C ASN A 49 -3.59 2.74 -1.63
N GLY A 50 -4.89 2.83 -1.32
CA GLY A 50 -5.92 3.27 -2.26
C GLY A 50 -5.66 4.70 -2.76
N PHE A 51 -5.36 5.62 -1.84
CA PHE A 51 -5.01 6.99 -2.15
C PHE A 51 -3.79 7.09 -3.08
N VAL A 52 -2.71 6.36 -2.76
CA VAL A 52 -1.49 6.37 -3.58
C VAL A 52 -1.76 5.82 -4.99
N ASN A 53 -2.48 4.71 -5.10
CA ASN A 53 -2.84 4.15 -6.41
C ASN A 53 -3.73 5.09 -7.23
N ARG A 54 -4.71 5.74 -6.58
CA ARG A 54 -5.57 6.74 -7.22
C ARG A 54 -4.75 7.92 -7.75
N ALA A 55 -3.85 8.47 -6.93
CA ALA A 55 -2.99 9.59 -7.32
C ALA A 55 -2.06 9.24 -8.50
N ILE A 56 -1.53 8.01 -8.53
CA ILE A 56 -0.73 7.51 -9.66
C ILE A 56 -1.57 7.46 -10.93
N ASN A 57 -2.76 6.85 -10.87
CA ASN A 57 -3.65 6.71 -12.03
C ASN A 57 -4.12 8.07 -12.56
N GLU A 58 -4.52 8.99 -11.68
CA GLU A 58 -4.94 10.35 -12.05
C GLU A 58 -3.79 11.10 -12.76
N THR A 59 -2.54 10.92 -12.30
CA THR A 59 -1.38 11.56 -12.92
C THR A 59 -1.07 10.96 -14.28
N ILE A 60 -1.06 9.63 -14.41
CA ILE A 60 -0.86 8.95 -15.70
C ILE A 60 -1.91 9.38 -16.72
N GLN A 61 -3.18 9.47 -16.30
CA GLN A 61 -4.26 9.92 -17.18
C GLN A 61 -4.05 11.37 -17.63
N ARG A 62 -3.76 12.28 -16.70
CA ARG A 62 -3.53 13.70 -17.02
C ARG A 62 -2.32 13.92 -17.93
N ASP A 63 -1.26 13.12 -17.77
CA ASP A 63 -0.03 13.26 -18.57
C ASP A 63 -0.17 12.61 -19.96
N GLY A 64 -1.16 11.74 -20.16
CA GLY A 64 -1.48 11.09 -21.43
C GLY A 64 -2.57 11.78 -22.26
N GLU A 65 -3.20 12.82 -21.71
CA GLU A 65 -4.08 13.78 -22.40
C GLU A 65 -3.25 14.96 -22.95
#